data_AF-A0AAU8N139-F1
#
_entry.id   AF-A0AAU8N139-F1
#
_cell.length_a   1.000
_cell.length_b   1.000
_cell.length_c   1.000
_cell.angle_alpha   90.00
_cell.angle_beta   90.00
_cell.angle_gamma   90.00
#
_symmetry.space_group_name_H-M   'P 1'
#
loop_
_entity.id
_entity.type
_entity.pdbx_description
1 polymer ?
#
loop_
_entity_poly.entity_id
_entity_poly.type
_entity_poly.pdbx_seq_one_letter_code
_entity_poly.pdbx_strand_id
1 'polypeptide(L)' 'MTRALTGLPGGLRDGLRQARAMWRDFTGESGYERYVARHRREHPDHEPMSEREYWRSRRELAEQSIETGCC' A
#
# COMPACT_ATOMS: atom_id res chain seq x y z
N MET A 1 38.58 0.25 1.67
CA MET A 1 37.12 0.32 1.47
C MET A 1 36.84 1.19 0.24
N THR A 2 37.08 0.67 -0.96
CA THR A 2 36.86 1.39 -2.22
C THR A 2 35.78 0.65 -2.98
N ARG A 3 34.52 0.97 -2.66
CA ARG A 3 33.38 0.40 -3.38
C ARG A 3 33.23 1.17 -4.68
N ALA A 4 33.58 0.49 -5.77
CA ALA A 4 33.56 0.99 -7.13
C ALA A 4 32.19 1.59 -7.46
N LEU A 5 32.24 2.85 -7.89
CA LEU A 5 31.18 3.52 -8.61
C LEU A 5 31.11 2.89 -10.01
N THR A 6 30.27 1.87 -10.17
CA THR A 6 29.92 1.36 -11.50
C THR A 6 28.55 1.91 -11.85
N GLY A 7 28.54 2.97 -12.66
CA GLY A 7 27.34 3.36 -13.38
C GLY A 7 26.88 2.20 -14.26
N LEU A 8 25.60 1.87 -14.22
CA LEU A 8 24.97 0.97 -15.19
C LEU A 8 23.51 1.38 -15.38
N PRO A 9 23.01 1.49 -16.63
CA PRO A 9 21.61 1.82 -16.96
C PRO A 9 20.58 0.83 -16.37
N GLY A 10 21.02 -0.30 -15.80
CA GLY A 10 20.19 -1.20 -14.99
C GLY A 10 19.78 -0.61 -13.64
N GLY A 11 20.63 0.22 -13.01
CA GLY A 11 20.32 0.88 -11.73
C GLY A 11 19.22 1.94 -11.84
N LEU A 12 19.05 2.54 -13.03
CA LEU A 12 17.96 3.49 -13.27
C LEU A 12 16.60 2.77 -13.29
N ARG A 13 16.52 1.60 -13.94
CA ARG A 13 15.31 0.78 -13.94
C ARG A 13 14.99 0.23 -12.55
N ASP A 14 16.01 -0.19 -11.81
CA ASP A 14 15.87 -0.65 -10.44
C ASP A 14 15.43 0.48 -9.50
N GLY A 15 16.05 1.66 -9.63
CA GLY A 15 15.67 2.87 -8.91
C GLY A 15 14.26 3.35 -9.24
N LEU A 16 13.84 3.30 -10.51
CA LEU A 16 12.46 3.62 -10.91
C LEU A 16 11.45 2.61 -10.38
N ARG A 17 11.79 1.31 -10.33
CA ARG A 17 10.94 0.28 -9.71
C ARG A 17 10.79 0.53 -8.21
N GLN A 18 11.88 0.88 -7.54
CA GLN A 18 11.90 1.18 -6.11
C GLN A 18 11.11 2.46 -5.80
N ALA A 19 11.31 3.52 -6.58
CA ALA A 19 10.56 4.77 -6.46
C ALA A 19 9.06 4.57 -6.74
N ARG A 20 8.70 3.73 -7.72
CA ARG A 20 7.30 3.36 -7.99
C ARG A 20 6.67 2.56 -6.85
N ALA A 21 7.41 1.63 -6.24
CA ALA A 21 6.95 0.89 -5.08
C ALA A 21 6.70 1.85 -3.90
N MET A 22 7.68 2.71 -3.58
CA MET A 22 7.53 3.74 -2.55
C MET A 22 6.38 4.71 -2.84
N TRP A 23 6.20 5.11 -4.10
CA TRP A 23 5.10 5.98 -4.49
C TRP A 23 3.75 5.30 -4.31
N ARG A 24 3.60 4.00 -4.67
CA ARG A 24 2.39 3.21 -4.43
C ARG A 24 2.08 3.04 -2.94
N ASP A 25 3.12 2.89 -2.12
CA ASP A 25 2.98 2.88 -0.66
C ASP A 25 2.51 4.24 -0.12
N PHE A 26 3.00 5.32 -0.70
CA PHE A 26 2.67 6.68 -0.29
C PHE A 26 1.30 7.16 -0.80
N THR A 27 0.90 6.84 -2.03
CA THR A 27 -0.43 7.16 -2.59
C THR A 27 -1.53 6.29 -1.99
N GLY A 28 -1.17 5.27 -1.20
CA GLY A 28 -2.13 4.34 -0.63
C GLY A 28 -2.69 3.34 -1.64
N GLU A 29 -2.12 3.23 -2.84
CA GLU A 29 -2.41 2.15 -3.80
C GLU A 29 -2.09 0.77 -3.21
N SER A 30 -1.11 0.68 -2.30
CA SER A 30 -0.83 -0.55 -1.53
C SER A 30 -1.80 -0.77 -0.36
N GLY A 31 -2.85 0.05 -0.23
CA GLY A 31 -3.83 -0.02 0.83
C GLY A 31 -4.51 -1.41 0.93
N TYR A 32 -4.76 -2.05 -0.21
CA TYR A 32 -5.31 -3.41 -0.24
C TYR A 32 -4.31 -4.47 0.23
N GLU A 33 -3.07 -4.42 -0.26
CA GLU A 33 -2.01 -5.36 0.15
C GLU A 33 -1.75 -5.29 1.66
N ARG A 34 -1.75 -4.07 2.22
CA ARG A 34 -1.61 -3.85 3.67
C ARG A 34 -2.82 -4.35 4.45
N TYR A 35 -4.04 -4.19 3.92
CA TYR A 35 -5.26 -4.78 4.48
C TYR A 35 -5.16 -6.30 4.53
N VAL A 36 -4.78 -6.96 3.42
CA VAL A 36 -4.64 -8.42 3.36
C VAL A 36 -3.55 -8.92 4.30
N ALA A 37 -2.39 -8.25 4.36
CA ALA A 37 -1.31 -8.61 5.27
C ALA A 37 -1.75 -8.52 6.75
N ARG A 38 -2.54 -7.50 7.11
CA ARG A 38 -3.12 -7.38 8.44
C ARG A 38 -4.21 -8.42 8.69
N HIS A 39 -5.11 -8.62 7.74
CA HIS A 39 -6.20 -9.60 7.82
C HIS A 39 -5.67 -11.02 8.01
N ARG A 40 -4.62 -11.42 7.29
CA ARG A 40 -3.97 -12.72 7.47
C ARG A 40 -3.32 -12.90 8.84
N ARG A 41 -2.91 -11.81 9.50
CA ARG A 41 -2.33 -11.84 10.86
C ARG A 41 -3.42 -11.90 11.94
N GLU A 42 -4.50 -11.15 11.76
CA GLU A 42 -5.57 -11.00 12.75
C GLU A 42 -6.68 -12.06 12.62
N HIS A 43 -6.92 -12.52 11.39
CA HIS A 43 -7.97 -13.46 11.01
C HIS A 43 -7.41 -14.51 10.04
N PRO A 44 -6.58 -15.45 10.52
CA PRO A 44 -6.02 -16.50 9.65
C PRO A 44 -7.09 -17.46 9.10
N ASP A 45 -8.24 -17.58 9.77
CA ASP A 45 -9.33 -18.50 9.42
C ASP A 45 -10.37 -17.92 8.44
N HIS A 46 -10.21 -16.67 8.00
CA HIS A 46 -11.17 -16.00 7.11
C HIS A 46 -10.48 -15.48 5.84
N GLU A 47 -11.18 -15.60 4.71
CA GLU A 47 -10.67 -15.07 3.45
C GLU A 47 -10.83 -13.54 3.42
N PRO A 48 -9.78 -12.76 3.07
CA PRO A 48 -9.90 -11.31 2.98
C PRO A 48 -10.92 -10.92 1.90
N MET A 49 -11.56 -9.76 2.09
CA MET A 49 -12.44 -9.17 1.06
C MET A 49 -11.69 -8.96 -0.26
N SER A 50 -12.42 -8.94 -1.39
CA SER A 50 -11.81 -8.62 -2.68
C SER A 50 -11.37 -7.16 -2.75
N GLU A 51 -10.41 -6.85 -3.62
CA GLU A 51 -9.87 -5.49 -3.78
C GLU A 51 -10.97 -4.45 -4.08
N ARG A 52 -11.93 -4.79 -4.94
CA ARG A 52 -13.03 -3.91 -5.31
C ARG A 52 -13.95 -3.62 -4.12
N GLU A 53 -14.25 -4.64 -3.31
CA GLU A 53 -15.08 -4.49 -2.11
C GLU A 53 -14.37 -3.68 -1.04
N TYR A 54 -13.06 -3.88 -0.86
CA TYR A 54 -12.24 -3.05 0.02
C TYR A 54 -12.32 -1.57 -0.36
N TRP A 55 -12.16 -1.24 -1.65
CA TRP A 55 -12.24 0.15 -2.11
C TRP A 55 -13.65 0.74 -2.01
N ARG A 56 -14.70 -0.05 -2.23
CA ARG A 56 -16.08 0.39 -1.98
C ARG A 56 -16.32 0.67 -0.50
N SER A 57 -16.00 -0.29 0.37
CA SER A 57 -16.15 -0.12 1.82
C SER A 57 -15.36 1.07 2.34
N ARG A 58 -14.15 1.33 1.82
CA ARG A 58 -13.36 2.52 2.16
C ARG A 58 -14.04 3.83 1.76
N ARG A 59 -14.70 3.88 0.60
CA ARG A 59 -15.48 5.04 0.17
C ARG A 59 -16.73 5.22 1.02
N GLU A 60 -17.44 4.13 1.30
CA GLU A 60 -18.60 4.08 2.20
C GLU A 60 -18.25 4.55 3.61
N LEU A 61 -17.08 4.17 4.12
CA LEU A 61 -16.55 4.67 5.39
C LEU A 61 -16.18 6.15 5.31
N ALA A 62 -15.67 6.64 4.18
CA ALA A 62 -15.33 8.06 4.02
C ALA A 62 -16.57 8.96 3.92
N GLU A 63 -17.67 8.49 3.30
CA GLU A 63 -18.95 9.21 3.27
C GLU A 63 -19.72 9.11 4.60
N GLN A 64 -19.63 7.98 5.32
CA GLN A 64 -20.31 7.75 6.60
C GLN A 64 -19.50 8.24 7.81
N SER A 65 -18.19 8.44 7.65
CA SER A 65 -17.36 9.15 8.60
C SER A 65 -17.73 10.63 8.55
N ILE A 66 -18.91 10.95 9.08
CA ILE A 66 -19.15 12.23 9.74
C ILE A 66 -18.02 12.28 10.76
N GLU A 67 -16.99 13.10 10.50
CA GLU A 67 -16.01 13.41 11.52
C GLU A 67 -16.81 13.86 12.73
N THR A 68 -16.94 12.97 13.72
CA THR A 68 -17.44 13.31 15.04
C THR A 68 -16.33 14.12 15.70
N GLY A 69 -16.00 15.28 15.11
CA GLY A 69 -15.45 16.41 15.81
C GLY A 69 -16.56 16.93 16.72
N CYS A 70 -16.82 16.20 17.79
CA CYS A 70 -17.54 16.73 18.92
C CYS A 70 -16.49 17.32 19.86
N CYS A 71 -16.34 18.64 19.72
CA CYS A 71 -15.53 19.58 20.50
C CYS A 71 -14.03 19.65 20.18
#